data_AF-A0AA46JX81-F1
#
_entry.id   AF-A0AA46JX81-F1
#
_cell.length_a   1.000
_cell.length_b   1.000
_cell.length_c   1.000
_cell.angle_alpha   90.00
_cell.angle_beta   90.00
_cell.angle_gamma   90.00
#
_symmetry.space_group_name_H-M   'P 1'
#
loop_
_entity.id
_entity.type
_entity.pdbx_description
1 polymer ?
#
loop_
_entity_poly.entity_id
_entity_poly.type
_entity_poly.pdbx_seq_one_letter_code
_entity_poly.pdbx_strand_id
1 'polypeptide(L)' 'RLVKKEPICDNVYTSVERLRSDANRYVWWYNHQRLHSTLGYMSPVEFTKQGNTL' A
#
# COMPACT_ATOMS: atom_id res chain seq x y z
N ARG A 1 -15.12 2.76 -14.03
CA ARG A 1 -13.78 2.13 -14.02
C ARG A 1 -12.86 3.01 -13.18
N LEU A 2 -12.58 2.64 -11.92
CA LEU A 2 -11.57 3.33 -11.12
C LEU A 2 -10.20 2.88 -11.66
N VAL A 3 -9.51 3.78 -12.37
CA VAL A 3 -8.10 3.56 -12.72
C VAL A 3 -7.34 3.62 -11.40
N LYS A 4 -6.63 2.54 -11.04
CA LYS A 4 -5.77 2.51 -9.84
C LYS A 4 -4.72 3.61 -9.99
N LYS A 5 -4.95 4.77 -9.39
CA LYS A 5 -3.97 5.85 -9.29
C LYS A 5 -3.32 5.74 -7.91
N GLU A 6 -2.08 5.30 -7.88
CA GLU A 6 -1.32 5.21 -6.64
C GLU A 6 -0.67 6.57 -6.33
N PRO A 7 -0.73 7.05 -5.07
CA PRO A 7 -0.32 8.41 -4.70
C PRO A 7 1.20 8.67 -4.74
N ILE A 8 2.02 7.67 -5.06
CA ILE A 8 3.50 7.75 -5.06
C ILE A 8 4.04 7.96 -6.47
N CYS A 9 3.25 7.67 -7.51
CA CYS A 9 3.69 7.88 -8.88
C CYS A 9 3.90 9.37 -9.15
N ASP A 10 5.00 9.70 -9.81
CA ASP A 10 5.35 11.02 -10.36
C ASP A 10 5.68 12.15 -9.34
N ASN A 11 6.02 11.82 -8.10
CA ASN A 11 6.48 12.82 -7.13
C ASN A 11 7.98 13.14 -7.28
N VAL A 12 8.32 14.43 -7.40
CA VAL A 12 9.69 14.93 -7.29
C VAL A 12 9.99 15.25 -5.83
N TYR A 13 10.98 14.58 -5.25
CA TYR A 13 11.40 14.78 -3.87
C TYR A 13 12.60 15.70 -3.79
N THR A 14 12.47 16.77 -3.01
CA THR A 14 13.55 17.72 -2.73
C THR A 14 14.36 17.37 -1.48
N SER A 15 13.94 16.35 -0.72
CA SER A 15 14.62 15.86 0.48
C SER A 15 14.44 14.35 0.64
N VAL A 16 15.53 13.68 1.05
CA VAL A 16 15.55 12.25 1.40
C VAL A 16 14.59 11.95 2.57
N GLU A 17 14.44 12.87 3.52
CA GLU A 17 13.53 12.70 4.66
C GLU A 17 12.09 12.63 4.19
N ARG A 18 11.69 13.54 3.28
CA ARG A 18 10.34 13.56 2.71
C ARG A 18 10.05 12.29 1.90
N LEU A 19 11.02 11.84 1.11
CA LEU A 19 10.93 10.56 0.40
C LEU A 19 10.68 9.39 1.37
N ARG A 20 11.47 9.32 2.46
CA ARG A 20 11.31 8.27 3.48
C ARG A 20 9.94 8.32 4.15
N SER A 21 9.46 9.51 4.52
CA SER A 21 8.14 9.68 5.13
C SER A 21 7.01 9.22 4.21
N ASP A 22 7.07 9.58 2.93
CA ASP A 22 6.04 9.20 1.96
C ASP A 22 6.11 7.70 1.61
N ALA A 23 7.31 7.13 1.50
CA ALA A 23 7.50 5.69 1.34
C ALA A 23 6.93 4.91 2.52
N ASN A 24 7.20 5.34 3.75
CA ASN A 24 6.65 4.71 4.95
C ASN A 24 5.12 4.82 4.99
N ARG A 25 4.56 5.97 4.60
CA ARG A 25 3.11 6.15 4.49
C ARG A 25 2.51 5.19 3.47
N TYR A 26 3.16 5.00 2.33
CA TYR A 26 2.70 4.05 1.32
C TYR A 26 2.71 2.61 1.82
N VAL A 27 3.83 2.16 2.39
CA VAL A 27 3.95 0.78 2.90
C VAL A 27 2.88 0.50 3.94
N TRP A 28 2.63 1.45 4.85
CA TRP A 28 1.56 1.31 5.83
C TRP A 28 0.18 1.17 5.15
N TRP A 29 -0.15 2.07 4.22
CA TRP A 29 -1.43 2.03 3.48
C TRP A 29 -1.59 0.73 2.67
N TYR A 30 -0.55 0.31 1.96
CA TYR A 30 -0.56 -0.94 1.19
C TYR A 30 -0.86 -2.14 2.09
N ASN A 31 -0.19 -2.23 3.25
CA ASN A 31 -0.33 -3.38 4.13
C ASN A 31 -1.64 -3.41 4.93
N HIS A 32 -2.21 -2.24 5.25
CA HIS A 32 -3.33 -2.15 6.20
C HIS A 32 -4.65 -1.69 5.59
N GLN A 33 -4.63 -1.04 4.42
CA GLN A 33 -5.81 -0.36 3.86
C GLN A 33 -6.12 -0.79 2.43
N ARG A 34 -5.10 -1.15 1.64
CA ARG A 34 -5.29 -1.56 0.26
C ARG A 34 -5.96 -2.93 0.19
N LEU A 35 -7.11 -3.00 -0.48
CA LEU A 35 -7.80 -4.26 -0.74
C LEU A 35 -7.27 -4.92 -2.02
N HIS A 36 -7.02 -6.22 -1.94
CA HIS A 36 -6.53 -7.03 -3.06
C HIS A 36 -7.56 -8.07 -3.47
N SER A 37 -7.98 -8.07 -4.74
CA SER A 37 -8.95 -9.05 -5.26
C SER A 37 -8.42 -10.48 -5.18
N THR A 38 -7.11 -10.69 -5.32
CA THR A 38 -6.45 -12.00 -5.15
C THR A 38 -6.47 -12.48 -3.70
N LEU A 39 -6.61 -11.57 -2.74
CA LEU A 39 -6.73 -11.87 -1.31
C LEU A 39 -8.19 -11.85 -0.86
N GLY A 40 -9.16 -12.07 -1.75
CA GLY A 40 -10.58 -12.02 -1.40
C GLY A 40 -11.04 -10.64 -0.91
N TYR A 41 -10.45 -9.57 -1.45
CA TYR A 41 -10.68 -8.18 -1.03
C TYR A 41 -10.28 -7.86 0.41
N MET A 42 -9.29 -8.56 0.95
CA MET A 42 -8.63 -8.21 2.21
C MET A 42 -7.38 -7.36 2.00
N SER A 43 -6.97 -6.64 3.04
CA SER A 43 -5.61 -6.12 3.14
C SER A 43 -4.60 -7.24 3.42
N PRO A 44 -3.30 -7.06 3.09
CA PRO A 44 -2.26 -8.03 3.42
C PRO A 44 -2.22 -8.42 4.90
N VAL A 45 -2.40 -7.46 5.81
CA VAL A 45 -2.40 -7.73 7.26
C VAL A 45 -3.61 -8.56 7.68
N GLU A 46 -4.81 -8.27 7.16
CA GLU A 46 -6.00 -9.07 7.45
C GLU A 46 -5.86 -10.49 6.92
N PHE A 47 -5.34 -10.64 5.70
CA PHE A 47 -5.11 -11.94 5.08
C PHE A 47 -4.18 -12.82 5.93
N THR A 48 -3.04 -12.28 6.38
CA THR A 48 -2.10 -13.02 7.26
C THR A 48 -2.70 -13.30 8.63
N LYS A 49 -3.50 -12.37 9.20
CA LYS A 49 -4.17 -12.58 10.50
C LYS A 49 -5.16 -13.74 10.49
N GLN A 50 -5.70 -14.09 9.32
CA GLN A 50 -6.55 -15.27 9.15
C GLN A 50 -5.75 -16.58 9.01
N GLY A 51 -4.42 -16.51 9.04
CA GLY A 51 -3.54 -17.68 8.85
C GLY A 51 -3.36 -18.09 7.39
N ASN A 52 -3.82 -17.26 6.44
CA ASN A 52 -3.67 -17.55 5.03
C ASN A 52 -2.22 -17.26 4.56
N THR A 53 -1.78 -18.01 3.54
CA THR A 53 -0.49 -17.83 2.88
C THR A 53 -0.70 -17.72 1.37
N LEU A 54 0.26 -17.07 0.68
CA LEU A 54 0.23 -16.85 -0.77
C LEU A 54 0.60 -18.10 -1.56
#